data_AF-A0A3D2F561-F1
#
_entry.id   AF-A0A3D2F561-F1
#
_cell.length_a   1.000
_cell.length_b   1.000
_cell.length_c   1.000
_cell.angle_alpha   90.00
_cell.angle_beta   90.00
_cell.angle_gamma   90.00
#
_symmetry.space_group_name_H-M   'P 1'
#
loop_
_entity.id
_entity.type
_entity.pdbx_description
1 polymer ?
#
loop_
_entity_poly.entity_id
_entity_poly.type
_entity_poly.pdbx_seq_one_letter_code
_entity_poly.pdbx_strand_id
1 'polypeptide(L)' 'MALKVEHEIHQRRKGRNVGVGLMLGAFVVLVLALTFTKITSGDFELPKANEISQ' A
#
# COMPACT_ATOMS: atom_id res chain seq x y z
N MET A 1 -28.94 -24.08 11.61
CA MET A 1 -28.96 -22.71 11.06
C MET A 1 -28.64 -22.80 9.57
N ALA A 2 -29.65 -22.60 8.72
CA ALA A 2 -29.51 -22.72 7.28
C ALA A 2 -28.80 -21.48 6.71
N LEU A 3 -27.91 -21.69 5.74
CA LEU A 3 -27.10 -20.67 5.10
C LEU A 3 -28.02 -19.63 4.43
N LYS A 4 -27.94 -18.39 4.91
CA LYS A 4 -28.70 -17.24 4.40
C LYS A 4 -28.37 -17.03 2.92
N VAL A 5 -29.41 -17.02 2.09
CA VAL A 5 -29.42 -16.46 0.73
C VAL A 5 -28.56 -15.19 0.70
N GLU A 6 -27.61 -15.09 -0.23
CA GLU A 6 -26.76 -13.92 -0.38
C GLU A 6 -27.67 -12.70 -0.61
N HIS A 7 -27.84 -11.87 0.42
CA HIS A 7 -28.77 -10.75 0.37
C HIS A 7 -28.27 -9.73 -0.65
N GLU A 8 -29.14 -9.21 -1.51
CA GLU A 8 -28.85 -8.23 -2.59
C GLU A 8 -27.89 -7.10 -2.17
N ILE A 9 -27.97 -6.66 -0.92
CA ILE A 9 -27.09 -5.67 -0.29
C ILE A 9 -25.60 -6.02 -0.36
N HIS A 10 -25.22 -7.28 -0.18
CA HIS A 10 -23.81 -7.70 -0.23
C HIS A 10 -23.27 -7.60 -1.65
N GLN A 11 -24.11 -7.92 -2.64
CA GLN A 11 -23.72 -7.84 -4.04
C GLN A 11 -23.54 -6.39 -4.52
N ARG A 12 -24.38 -5.46 -4.02
CA ARG A 12 -24.22 -4.03 -4.31
C ARG A 12 -22.99 -3.41 -3.65
N ARG A 13 -22.63 -3.84 -2.43
CA ARG A 13 -21.41 -3.38 -1.72
C ARG A 13 -20.14 -3.95 -2.34
N LYS A 14 -20.19 -5.17 -2.88
CA LYS A 14 -19.05 -5.83 -3.53
C LYS A 14 -18.47 -4.99 -4.66
N GLY A 15 -19.32 -4.45 -5.55
CA GLY A 15 -18.86 -3.60 -6.66
C GLY A 15 -18.11 -2.34 -6.20
N ARG A 16 -18.65 -1.62 -5.21
CA ARG A 16 -18.00 -0.42 -4.65
C ARG A 16 -16.69 -0.76 -3.92
N ASN A 17 -16.67 -1.84 -3.15
CA ASN A 17 -15.48 -2.27 -2.40
C ASN A 17 -14.36 -2.73 -3.34
N VAL A 18 -14.67 -3.33 -4.48
CA VAL A 18 -13.66 -3.68 -5.50
C VAL A 18 -13.01 -2.44 -6.08
N GLY A 19 -13.79 -1.41 -6.44
CA GLY A 19 -13.24 -0.15 -6.93
C GLY A 19 -12.35 0.55 -5.90
N VAL A 20 -12.78 0.61 -4.64
CA VAL A 20 -11.97 1.16 -3.54
C VAL A 20 -10.71 0.33 -3.31
N GLY A 21 -10.81 -0.99 -3.33
CA GLY A 21 -9.65 -1.89 -3.18
C GLY A 21 -8.60 -1.70 -4.28
N LEU A 22 -9.03 -1.53 -5.53
CA LEU A 22 -8.15 -1.21 -6.65
C LEU A 22 -7.46 0.15 -6.47
N MET A 23 -8.20 1.18 -6.06
CA MET A 23 -7.62 2.51 -5.83
C MET A 23 -6.58 2.49 -4.71
N LEU A 24 -6.88 1.82 -3.59
CA LEU A 24 -5.95 1.65 -2.48
C LEU A 24 -4.71 0.86 -2.90
N GLY A 25 -4.88 -0.23 -3.66
CA GLY A 25 -3.77 -1.02 -4.18
C GLY A 25 -2.85 -0.19 -5.09
N ALA A 26 -3.42 0.57 -6.03
CA ALA A 26 -2.65 1.46 -6.90
C ALA A 26 -1.88 2.52 -6.09
N PHE A 27 -2.50 3.11 -5.08
CA PHE A 27 -1.84 4.07 -4.20
C PHE A 27 -0.63 3.47 -3.47
N VAL A 28 -0.78 2.27 -2.90
CA VAL A 28 0.32 1.56 -2.23
C VAL A 28 1.46 1.28 -3.20
N VAL A 29 1.15 0.78 -4.41
CA VAL A 29 2.16 0.49 -5.43
C VAL A 29 2.91 1.75 -5.85
N LEU A 30 2.23 2.88 -6.02
CA LEU A 30 2.85 4.16 -6.35
C LEU A 30 3.85 4.61 -5.28
N VAL A 31 3.45 4.58 -4.00
CA VAL A 31 4.33 4.95 -2.89
C VAL A 31 5.53 3.99 -2.82
N LEU A 32 5.28 2.69 -2.92
CA LEU A 32 6.34 1.67 -2.84
C LEU A 32 7.35 1.81 -3.99
N ALA A 33 6.88 2.10 -5.20
CA ALA A 33 7.75 2.35 -6.35
C ALA A 33 8.63 3.59 -6.11
N LEU A 34 8.07 4.70 -5.63
CA LEU A 34 8.84 5.90 -5.29
C LEU A 34 9.85 5.66 -4.16
N THR A 35 9.48 4.88 -3.15
CA THR A 35 10.38 4.47 -2.07
C THR A 35 11.51 3.61 -2.60
N PHE A 36 11.21 2.63 -3.45
CA PHE A 36 12.22 1.78 -4.07
C PHE A 36 13.22 2.62 -4.88
N THR A 37 12.73 3.50 -5.76
CA THR A 37 13.61 4.39 -6.53
C THR A 37 14.45 5.24 -5.60
N LYS A 38 13.87 5.83 -4.55
CA LYS A 38 14.59 6.70 -3.62
C LYS A 38 15.72 5.98 -2.89
N ILE A 39 15.50 4.74 -2.45
CA ILE A 39 16.51 3.96 -1.74
C ILE A 39 17.61 3.50 -2.70
N THR A 40 17.24 3.13 -3.93
CA THR A 40 18.20 2.63 -4.93
C THR A 40 18.98 3.74 -5.63
N SER A 41 18.53 5.00 -5.59
CA SER A 41 19.14 6.14 -6.29
C SER A 41 20.53 6.60 -5.78
N GLY A 42 21.17 5.90 -4.84
CA GLY A 42 22.56 6.16 -4.45
C GLY A 42 22.81 7.44 -3.61
N ASP A 43 21.88 8.38 -3.58
CA ASP A 43 21.93 9.61 -2.75
C ASP A 43 21.72 9.35 -1.24
N PHE A 44 21.52 8.10 -0.85
CA PHE A 44 21.34 7.70 0.54
C PHE A 44 22.70 7.39 1.20
N GLU A 45 23.34 8.42 1.75
CA GLU A 45 24.53 8.24 2.59
C GLU A 45 24.13 8.09 4.06
N LEU A 46 24.45 6.94 4.66
CA LEU A 46 24.38 6.76 6.10
C LEU A 46 25.44 7.66 6.77
N PRO A 47 25.10 8.40 7.84
CA PRO A 47 26.08 9.18 8.59
C PRO A 47 27.25 8.28 8.99
N LYS A 48 28.47 8.68 8.61
CA LYS A 48 29.68 7.93 8.98
C LYS A 48 29.81 8.01 10.51
N ALA A 49 29.93 6.85 11.16
CA ALA A 49 30.01 6.72 12.63
C ALA A 49 31.13 7.54 13.30
N ASN A 50 32.03 8.13 12.50
CA ASN A 50 33.15 8.95 12.94
C ASN A 50 32.75 10.39 13.36
N GLU A 51 31.53 10.83 13.09
CA GLU A 51 31.02 12.17 13.50
C GLU A 51 30.33 12.17 14.87
N ILE A 52 30.07 11.00 15.47
CA ILE A 52 29.41 10.87 16.78
C ILE A 52 30.45 10.91 17.93
N SER A 53 31.74 10.75 17.61
CA SER A 53 32.84 10.73 18.58
C SER A 53 33.78 11.95 18.49
N GLN A 54 33.40 13.02 17.78
CA GLN A 54 34.09 14.32 17.86
C GLN A 54 33.35 15.31 18.73
#